data_AF-A0A1F8DWG6-F1
#
_entry.id   AF-A0A1F8DWG6-F1
#
_cell.length_a   1.000
_cell.length_b   1.000
_cell.length_c   1.000
_cell.angle_alpha   90.00
_cell.angle_beta   90.00
_cell.angle_gamma   90.00
#
_symmetry.space_group_name_H-M   'P 1'
#
loop_
_entity.id
_entity.type
_entity.pdbx_description
1 polymer ?
#
loop_
_entity_poly.entity_id
_entity_poly.type
_entity_poly.pdbx_seq_one_letter_code
_entity_poly.pdbx_strand_id
1 'polypeptide(L)'
;MLRECTIEELPNTQITLVKKFFGKFTGTAPHTGDVVETKVYFVDMEGDFVPAAEISESRFFTHFDCVNEKLSDATRKIADELKKNGYL
;
A
#
# COMPACT_ATOMS: atom_id res chain seq x y z
N MET A 1 -2.70 2.79 -14.96
CA MET A 1 -1.83 2.26 -13.88
C MET A 1 -2.52 2.11 -12.52
N LEU A 2 -2.71 3.14 -11.68
CA LEU A 2 -3.34 2.95 -10.34
C LEU A 2 -4.71 2.28 -10.41
N ARG A 3 -5.60 2.77 -11.29
CA ARG A 3 -6.95 2.24 -11.50
C ARG A 3 -6.97 0.79 -12.01
N GLU A 4 -6.04 0.42 -12.90
CA GLU A 4 -5.97 -0.95 -13.44
C GLU A 4 -5.54 -1.94 -12.35
N CYS A 5 -4.55 -1.57 -11.54
CA CYS A 5 -4.10 -2.38 -10.40
C CYS A 5 -5.19 -2.54 -9.33
N THR A 6 -6.05 -1.53 -9.13
CA THR A 6 -7.20 -1.67 -8.21
C THR A 6 -8.24 -2.66 -8.72
N ILE A 7 -8.51 -2.69 -10.02
CA ILE A 7 -9.52 -3.59 -10.61
C ILE A 7 -9.09 -5.07 -10.52
N GLU A 8 -7.79 -5.36 -10.62
CA GLU A 8 -7.29 -6.73 -10.54
C GLU A 8 -7.24 -7.25 -9.10
N GLU A 9 -6.67 -6.46 -8.19
CA GLU A 9 -6.41 -6.91 -6.81
C GLU A 9 -7.58 -6.67 -5.85
N LEU A 10 -8.40 -5.63 -6.11
CA LEU A 10 -9.54 -5.20 -5.30
C LEU A 10 -10.73 -4.79 -6.22
N PRO A 11 -11.33 -5.74 -6.95
CA PRO A 11 -12.21 -5.48 -8.11
C PRO A 11 -13.44 -4.62 -7.82
N ASN A 12 -13.93 -4.64 -6.58
CA ASN A 12 -15.11 -3.89 -6.17
C ASN A 12 -14.78 -2.56 -5.48
N THR A 13 -13.52 -2.12 -5.57
CA THR A 13 -13.07 -0.84 -5.03
C THR A 13 -12.72 0.15 -6.12
N GLN A 14 -12.93 1.42 -5.84
CA GLN A 14 -12.56 2.51 -6.72
C GLN A 14 -11.85 3.61 -5.94
N ILE A 15 -10.69 4.05 -6.44
CA ILE A 15 -10.10 5.32 -6.03
C ILE A 15 -10.95 6.44 -6.61
N THR A 16 -11.63 7.21 -5.75
CA THR A 16 -12.48 8.32 -6.16
C THR A 16 -11.68 9.62 -6.28
N LEU A 17 -10.66 9.81 -5.44
CA LEU A 17 -9.80 10.99 -5.47
C LEU A 17 -8.39 10.68 -4.98
N VAL A 18 -7.36 11.11 -5.73
CA VAL A 18 -5.98 11.12 -5.23
C VAL A 18 -5.75 12.45 -4.51
N LYS A 19 -5.69 12.41 -3.17
CA LYS A 19 -5.58 13.61 -2.33
C LYS A 19 -4.18 14.20 -2.33
N LYS A 20 -3.17 13.36 -2.12
CA LYS A 20 -1.79 13.83 -1.91
C LYS A 20 -0.78 12.74 -2.25
N PHE A 21 0.28 13.11 -2.96
CA PHE A 21 1.48 12.28 -3.06
C PHE A 21 2.26 12.35 -1.75
N PHE A 22 2.49 11.20 -1.11
CA PHE A 22 3.24 11.13 0.15
C PHE A 22 4.74 11.09 -0.11
N GLY A 23 5.19 10.15 -0.93
CA GLY A 23 6.62 9.94 -1.13
C GLY A 23 6.96 8.82 -2.10
N LYS A 24 8.25 8.77 -2.42
CA LYS A 24 8.85 7.78 -3.31
C LYS A 24 9.90 6.99 -2.55
N PHE A 25 9.83 5.68 -2.66
CA PHE A 25 10.76 4.76 -2.01
C PHE A 25 11.38 3.88 -3.08
N THR A 26 12.67 3.63 -2.97
CA THR A 26 13.40 2.78 -3.91
C THR A 26 14.11 1.68 -3.15
N GLY A 27 14.08 0.47 -3.69
CA GLY A 27 14.79 -0.69 -3.17
C GLY A 27 15.36 -1.52 -4.31
N THR A 28 16.26 -2.44 -3.98
CA THR A 28 16.82 -3.38 -4.95
C THR A 28 16.27 -4.77 -4.65
N ALA A 29 15.72 -5.43 -5.65
CA ALA A 29 15.23 -6.80 -5.54
C ALA A 29 16.42 -7.75 -5.23
N PRO A 30 16.35 -8.58 -4.16
CA PRO A 30 17.51 -9.35 -3.69
C PRO A 30 18.06 -10.36 -4.72
N HIS A 31 17.21 -10.88 -5.61
CA HIS A 31 17.56 -11.97 -6.51
C HIS A 31 17.86 -11.52 -7.93
N THR A 32 17.16 -10.51 -8.44
CA THR A 32 17.34 -10.02 -9.82
C THR A 32 18.26 -8.80 -9.89
N GLY A 33 18.43 -8.07 -8.78
CA GLY A 33 19.19 -6.81 -8.75
C GLY A 33 18.41 -5.63 -9.34
N ASP A 34 17.13 -5.82 -9.69
CA ASP A 34 16.31 -4.77 -10.27
C ASP A 34 16.02 -3.67 -9.24
N VAL A 35 16.00 -2.42 -9.71
CA VAL A 35 15.57 -1.29 -8.89
C VAL A 35 14.05 -1.21 -8.92
N VAL A 36 13.42 -1.46 -7.78
CA VAL A 36 11.98 -1.31 -7.57
C VAL A 36 11.71 0.08 -7.02
N GLU A 37 10.83 0.82 -7.69
CA GLU A 37 10.34 2.11 -7.24
C GLU A 37 8.89 1.98 -6.78
N THR A 38 8.59 2.43 -5.57
CA THR A 38 7.24 2.46 -5.00
C THR A 38 6.84 3.91 -4.73
N LYS A 39 5.69 4.31 -5.25
CA LYS A 39 5.09 5.63 -5.01
C LYS A 39 3.88 5.48 -4.10
N VAL A 40 3.83 6.28 -3.04
CA VAL A 40 2.80 6.22 -2.01
C VAL A 40 1.90 7.45 -2.12
N TYR A 41 0.59 7.22 -2.08
CA TYR A 41 -0.42 8.25 -2.24
C TYR A 41 -1.47 8.12 -1.14
N PHE A 42 -1.98 9.27 -0.67
CA PHE A 42 -3.24 9.33 0.06
C PHE A 42 -4.37 9.45 -0.95
N VAL A 43 -5.37 8.61 -0.80
CA VAL A 43 -6.50 8.50 -1.70
C VAL A 43 -7.80 8.39 -0.91
N ASP A 44 -8.89 8.88 -1.50
CA ASP A 44 -10.24 8.45 -1.12
C ASP A 44 -10.61 7.23 -1.96
N MET A 45 -11.18 6.23 -1.29
CA MET A 45 -11.63 5.00 -1.91
C MET A 45 -13.04 4.68 -1.45
N GLU A 46 -13.84 4.15 -2.37
CA GLU A 46 -15.20 3.68 -2.14
C GLU A 46 -15.37 2.25 -2.65
N GLY A 47 -16.41 1.58 -2.16
CA GLY A 47 -16.76 0.21 -2.55
C GLY A 47 -16.37 -0.85 -1.52
N ASP A 48 -16.51 -2.10 -1.93
CA ASP A 48 -16.24 -3.26 -1.07
C ASP A 48 -14.80 -3.71 -1.23
N PHE A 49 -14.03 -3.68 -0.14
CA PHE A 49 -12.64 -4.11 -0.10
C PHE A 49 -12.55 -5.64 -0.04
N VAL A 50 -12.98 -6.30 -1.13
CA VAL A 50 -12.90 -7.75 -1.31
C VAL A 50 -11.58 -8.07 -2.03
N PRO A 51 -10.71 -8.90 -1.45
CA PRO A 51 -9.43 -9.25 -2.05
C PRO A 51 -9.65 -10.20 -3.23
N ALA A 52 -8.83 -10.06 -4.27
CA ALA A 52 -8.80 -10.95 -5.43
C ALA A 52 -7.34 -11.16 -5.89
N ALA A 53 -7.17 -12.00 -6.93
CA ALA A 53 -5.87 -12.31 -7.53
C ALA A 53 -4.82 -12.78 -6.49
N GLU A 54 -3.75 -12.01 -6.30
CA GLU A 54 -2.65 -12.36 -5.41
C GLU A 54 -2.89 -11.94 -3.95
N ILE A 55 -3.91 -11.10 -3.69
CA ILE A 55 -4.30 -10.71 -2.34
C ILE A 55 -5.19 -11.77 -1.70
N SER A 56 -4.77 -12.26 -0.52
CA SER A 56 -5.52 -13.27 0.25
C SER A 56 -6.44 -12.67 1.32
N GLU A 57 -6.16 -11.46 1.80
CA GLU A 57 -6.93 -10.78 2.85
C GLU A 57 -6.83 -9.25 2.68
N SER A 58 -7.94 -8.55 2.90
CA SER A 58 -8.01 -7.09 3.01
C SER A 58 -8.84 -6.71 4.23
N ARG A 59 -8.31 -5.83 5.08
CA ARG A 59 -8.99 -5.37 6.29
C ARG A 59 -8.53 -3.99 6.72
N PHE A 60 -9.42 -3.28 7.39
CA PHE A 60 -9.07 -2.10 8.17
C PHE A 60 -8.61 -2.50 9.57
N PHE A 61 -7.66 -1.75 10.12
CA PHE A 61 -7.20 -1.90 11.49
C PHE A 61 -7.19 -0.54 12.18
N THR A 62 -7.47 -0.53 13.49
CA THR A 62 -7.49 0.68 14.31
C THR A 62 -6.15 0.99 14.97
N HIS A 63 -5.29 -0.02 15.09
CA HIS A 63 -3.96 0.10 15.71
C HIS A 63 -2.93 -0.57 14.81
N PHE A 64 -1.91 0.18 14.37
CA PHE A 64 -0.90 -0.32 13.44
C PHE A 64 -0.05 -1.48 14.02
N ASP A 65 0.13 -1.50 15.35
CA ASP A 65 0.94 -2.53 16.02
C ASP A 65 0.45 -3.97 15.75
N CYS A 66 -0.84 -4.16 15.43
CA CYS A 66 -1.40 -5.48 15.13
C CYS A 66 -0.92 -6.09 13.80
N VAL A 67 -0.31 -5.29 12.92
CA VAL A 67 0.22 -5.74 11.62
C VAL A 67 1.71 -5.53 11.48
N ASN A 68 2.34 -4.73 12.34
CA ASN A 68 3.74 -4.32 12.19
C ASN A 68 4.70 -5.51 12.03
N GLU A 69 4.59 -6.54 12.86
CA GLU A 69 5.51 -7.72 12.80
C GLU A 69 5.37 -8.53 11.51
N LYS A 70 4.23 -8.43 10.82
CA LYS A 70 3.95 -9.19 9.58
C LYS A 70 4.37 -8.46 8.31
N LEU A 71 4.85 -7.22 8.41
CA LEU A 71 5.25 -6.43 7.25
C LEU A 71 6.61 -6.85 6.70
N SER A 72 6.71 -6.86 5.37
CA SER A 72 8.01 -6.93 4.69
C SER A 72 8.87 -5.73 5.07
N ASP A 73 10.19 -5.86 4.94
CA ASP A 73 11.13 -4.77 5.24
C ASP A 73 10.86 -3.51 4.40
N ALA A 74 10.44 -3.68 3.14
CA ALA A 74 10.10 -2.57 2.27
C ALA A 74 8.84 -1.83 2.76
N THR A 75 7.79 -2.57 3.11
CA THR A 75 6.54 -1.99 3.64
C THR A 75 6.77 -1.35 5.01
N ARG A 76 7.60 -1.95 5.86
CA ARG A 76 7.97 -1.42 7.18
C ARG A 76 8.65 -0.06 7.08
N LYS A 77 9.61 0.11 6.15
CA LYS A 77 10.26 1.41 5.89
C LYS A 77 9.25 2.50 5.54
N ILE A 78 8.25 2.17 4.71
CA ILE A 78 7.20 3.12 4.32
C ILE A 78 6.33 3.46 5.54
N ALA A 79 5.96 2.46 6.33
CA ALA A 79 5.13 2.66 7.52
C ALA A 79 5.83 3.46 8.62
N ASP A 80 7.12 3.23 8.84
CA ASP A 80 7.94 4.00 9.80
C ASP A 80 7.99 5.49 9.41
N GLU A 81 8.13 5.80 8.11
CA GLU A 81 8.07 7.17 7.61
C GLU A 81 6.67 7.78 7.75
N LEU A 82 5.60 7.03 7.49
CA LEU A 82 4.23 7.48 7.73
C LEU A 82 4.00 7.82 9.22
N LYS A 83 4.45 6.95 10.13
CA LYS A 83 4.37 7.14 11.59
C LYS A 83 5.15 8.36 12.06
N LYS A 84 6.40 8.51 11.59
CA LYS A 84 7.26 9.66 11.90
C LYS A 84 6.63 11.00 11.47
N ASN A 85 5.84 11.00 10.41
CA ASN A 85 5.12 12.17 9.91
C ASN A 85 3.70 12.33 10.53
N GLY A 86 3.31 11.48 11.47
CA GLY A 86 2.03 11.57 12.19
C GLY A 86 0.81 11.06 11.41
N TYR A 87 1.02 10.19 10.41
CA TYR A 87 -0.05 9.59 9.61
C TYR A 87 -0.42 8.16 10.03
N LEU A 88 0.34 7.54 10.94
CA LEU A 88 0.11 6.21 11.53
C LEU A 88 0.43 6.21 13.03
#